data_AF-A0A8I2YEG8-F1
#
_entry.id   AF-A0A8I2YEG8-F1
#
_cell.length_a   1.000
_cell.length_b   1.000
_cell.length_c   1.000
_cell.angle_alpha   90.00
_cell.angle_beta   90.00
_cell.angle_gamma   90.00
#
_symmetry.space_group_name_H-M   'P 1'
#
loop_
_entity.id
_entity.type
_entity.pdbx_description
1 polymer ?
#
loop_
_entity_poly.entity_id
_entity_poly.type
_entity_poly.pdbx_seq_one_letter_code
_entity_poly.pdbx_strand_id
1 'polypeptide(L)'
;MDLTPYREFETVTDDCCFQDFMSGDWAWDEVDMIAEDPMTHGATLIPIVLGSDKTTVSVATGQHDYYPLYLSIGNLHNTAHCAHKNGIKLIAFLAMPKTTKEHSTMPAFRKFCQQLFHCSLAKILERLKVFMSKWKVLRFADGYFRWVIFSLGPYIADYEEQVLFVRTSTNPAQRSSRW
;
A
#
# COMPACT_ATOMS: atom_id res chain seq x y z
N MET A 1 -3.97 18.28 0.93
CA MET A 1 -4.34 17.00 0.31
C MET A 1 -4.34 17.31 -1.15
N ASP A 2 -3.48 16.62 -1.88
CA ASP A 2 -3.35 16.85 -3.31
C ASP A 2 -4.38 16.02 -4.06
N LEU A 3 -5.02 16.65 -5.04
CA LEU A 3 -6.06 16.02 -5.86
C LEU A 3 -5.51 15.54 -7.20
N THR A 4 -4.32 16.01 -7.56
CA THR A 4 -3.63 15.72 -8.80
C THR A 4 -2.14 15.55 -8.50
N PRO A 5 -1.44 14.65 -9.22
CA PRO A 5 0.01 14.60 -9.17
C PRO A 5 0.61 15.97 -9.53
N TYR A 6 1.77 16.26 -8.98
CA TYR A 6 2.52 17.47 -9.29
C TYR A 6 4.01 17.17 -9.38
N ARG A 7 4.79 18.13 -9.85
CA ARG A 7 6.25 18.08 -9.80
C ARG A 7 6.73 19.38 -9.22
N GLU A 8 7.58 19.28 -8.21
CA GLU A 8 8.25 20.41 -7.60
C GLU A 8 9.73 20.32 -7.97
N PHE A 9 10.31 21.45 -8.37
CA PHE A 9 11.69 21.56 -8.79
C PHE A 9 12.38 22.64 -7.97
N GLU A 10 13.60 22.37 -7.52
CA GLU A 10 14.40 23.36 -6.82
C GLU A 10 14.90 24.43 -7.79
N THR A 11 14.65 25.71 -7.46
CA THR A 11 14.89 26.83 -8.39
C THR A 11 16.36 27.05 -8.77
N VAL A 12 17.29 26.47 -8.00
CA VAL A 12 18.74 26.69 -8.17
C VAL A 12 19.41 25.56 -8.96
N THR A 13 18.96 24.33 -8.73
CA THR A 13 19.56 23.09 -9.25
C THR A 13 18.73 22.46 -10.37
N ASP A 14 17.46 22.87 -10.53
CA ASP A 14 16.46 22.23 -11.41
C ASP A 14 16.21 20.74 -11.09
N ASP A 15 16.61 20.32 -9.89
CA ASP A 15 16.41 18.96 -9.41
C ASP A 15 14.98 18.77 -8.88
N CYS A 16 14.43 17.58 -9.11
CA CYS A 16 13.07 17.25 -8.66
C CYS A 16 13.03 17.00 -7.15
N CYS A 17 12.11 17.67 -6.45
CA CYS A 17 11.88 17.51 -5.03
C CYS A 17 10.77 16.48 -4.76
N PHE A 18 11.11 15.42 -4.02
CA PHE A 18 10.17 14.36 -3.63
C PHE A 18 9.82 14.48 -2.14
N GLN A 19 8.91 15.38 -1.79
CA GLN A 19 8.52 15.62 -0.39
C GLN A 19 7.21 14.91 -0.01
N ASP A 20 6.29 14.77 -0.97
CA ASP A 20 4.97 14.21 -0.78
C ASP A 20 4.75 13.04 -1.76
N PHE A 21 3.86 12.13 -1.42
CA PHE A 21 3.63 10.94 -2.24
C PHE A 21 3.19 11.29 -3.68
N MET A 22 2.39 12.35 -3.83
CA MET A 22 1.86 12.80 -5.11
C MET A 22 2.87 13.57 -5.98
N SER A 23 4.07 13.85 -5.47
CA SER A 23 5.17 14.39 -6.27
C SER A 23 6.02 13.31 -6.94
N GLY A 24 5.79 12.03 -6.61
CA GLY A 24 6.51 10.89 -7.18
C GLY A 24 6.03 10.48 -8.56
N ASP A 25 6.93 9.92 -9.38
CA ASP A 25 6.62 9.44 -10.73
C ASP A 25 5.52 8.36 -10.74
N TRP A 26 5.46 7.52 -9.71
CA TRP A 26 4.41 6.51 -9.59
C TRP A 26 2.99 7.11 -9.69
N ALA A 27 2.77 8.30 -9.11
CA ALA A 27 1.46 8.93 -9.14
C ALA A 27 1.08 9.38 -10.55
N TRP A 28 2.06 9.81 -11.36
CA TRP A 28 1.89 10.16 -12.76
C TRP A 28 1.56 8.93 -13.61
N ASP A 29 2.37 7.88 -13.49
CA ASP A 29 2.16 6.63 -14.24
C ASP A 29 0.77 6.04 -13.96
N GLU A 30 0.33 6.10 -12.70
CA GLU A 30 -0.96 5.54 -12.28
C GLU A 30 -2.14 6.38 -12.81
N VAL A 31 -2.07 7.72 -12.77
CA VAL A 31 -3.16 8.55 -13.34
C VAL A 31 -3.25 8.42 -14.85
N ASP A 32 -2.12 8.28 -15.55
CA ASP A 32 -2.09 8.11 -17.00
C ASP A 32 -2.77 6.79 -17.38
N MET A 33 -2.42 5.69 -16.71
CA MET A 33 -3.06 4.40 -16.91
C MET A 33 -4.58 4.44 -16.61
N ILE A 34 -5.00 5.16 -15.57
CA ILE A 34 -6.43 5.30 -15.22
C ILE A 34 -7.16 6.17 -16.25
N ALA A 35 -6.49 7.15 -16.83
CA ALA A 35 -7.07 8.06 -17.81
C ALA A 35 -7.29 7.41 -19.18
N GLU A 36 -6.65 6.27 -19.47
CA GLU A 36 -6.87 5.47 -20.68
C GLU A 36 -8.31 4.92 -20.79
N ASP A 37 -8.95 4.61 -19.65
CA ASP A 37 -10.35 4.18 -19.63
C ASP A 37 -11.28 5.41 -19.61
N PRO A 38 -12.13 5.61 -20.64
CA PRO A 38 -13.07 6.73 -20.71
C PRO A 38 -14.01 6.82 -19.50
N MET A 39 -14.28 5.70 -18.82
CA MET A 39 -15.16 5.67 -17.65
C MET A 39 -14.50 6.22 -16.39
N THR A 40 -13.18 6.19 -16.30
CA THR A 40 -12.40 6.65 -15.15
C THR A 40 -11.63 7.94 -15.43
N HIS A 41 -11.62 8.38 -16.69
CA HIS A 41 -11.07 9.66 -17.11
C HIS A 41 -11.65 10.82 -16.28
N GLY A 42 -10.77 11.64 -15.68
CA GLY A 42 -11.14 12.76 -14.82
C GLY A 42 -11.49 12.39 -13.36
N ALA A 43 -11.39 11.11 -12.97
CA ALA A 43 -11.49 10.72 -11.57
C ALA A 43 -10.25 11.15 -10.76
N THR A 44 -10.46 11.53 -9.50
CA THR A 44 -9.41 11.80 -8.53
C THR A 44 -8.81 10.48 -8.05
N LEU A 45 -7.51 10.30 -8.26
CA LEU A 45 -6.75 9.18 -7.71
C LEU A 45 -6.62 9.33 -6.18
N ILE A 46 -6.99 8.28 -5.43
CA ILE A 46 -6.66 8.13 -4.02
C ILE A 46 -5.75 6.91 -3.85
N PRO A 47 -4.43 7.11 -3.69
CA PRO A 47 -3.49 6.05 -3.43
C PRO A 47 -3.62 5.54 -2.00
N ILE A 48 -3.56 4.23 -1.88
CA ILE A 48 -3.60 3.48 -0.64
C ILE A 48 -2.21 2.92 -0.42
N VAL A 49 -1.51 3.49 0.57
CA VAL A 49 -0.19 3.03 1.00
C VAL A 49 -0.40 2.05 2.14
N LEU A 50 0.18 0.86 2.02
CA LEU A 50 0.11 -0.16 3.05
C LEU A 50 1.45 -0.24 3.75
N GLY A 51 1.44 -0.62 5.02
CA GLY A 51 2.68 -0.97 5.69
C GLY A 51 2.47 -1.94 6.82
N SER A 52 3.52 -2.66 7.17
CA SER A 52 3.54 -3.54 8.32
C SER A 52 4.86 -3.39 9.04
N ASP A 53 4.79 -3.55 10.34
CA ASP A 53 5.95 -3.61 11.22
C ASP A 53 5.78 -4.80 12.17
N LYS A 54 6.85 -5.54 12.40
CA LYS A 54 6.82 -6.73 13.24
C LYS A 54 6.71 -6.32 14.70
N THR A 55 5.52 -6.50 15.28
CA THR A 55 5.33 -6.22 16.71
C THR A 55 5.24 -7.51 17.52
N THR A 56 6.09 -7.61 18.54
CA THR A 56 6.02 -8.68 19.55
C THR A 56 5.17 -8.19 20.72
N VAL A 57 3.98 -8.73 20.91
CA VAL A 57 3.14 -8.42 22.08
C VAL A 57 3.47 -9.39 23.20
N SER A 58 4.32 -8.98 24.14
CA SER A 58 4.64 -9.76 25.34
C SER A 58 3.64 -9.47 26.46
N VAL A 59 2.48 -10.12 26.47
CA VAL A 59 1.58 -10.08 27.64
C VAL A 59 1.18 -11.49 28.09
N ALA A 60 1.89 -11.96 29.11
CA ALA A 60 1.52 -12.93 30.17
C ALA A 60 0.84 -14.28 29.85
N THR A 61 0.40 -14.58 28.62
CA THR A 61 -0.51 -15.73 28.38
C THR A 61 -0.24 -16.55 27.13
N GLY A 62 0.85 -16.28 26.41
CA GLY A 62 1.26 -17.06 25.24
C GLY A 62 2.00 -16.17 24.25
N GLN A 63 3.23 -16.52 23.91
CA GLN A 63 4.01 -15.84 22.88
C GLN A 63 3.24 -15.89 21.55
N HIS A 64 2.51 -14.84 21.19
CA HIS A 64 1.87 -14.71 19.89
C HIS A 64 2.44 -13.48 19.18
N ASP A 65 3.16 -13.71 18.09
CA ASP A 65 3.74 -12.67 17.27
C ASP A 65 2.75 -12.35 16.14
N TYR A 66 2.52 -11.06 15.87
CA TYR A 66 1.62 -10.61 14.81
C TYR A 66 2.22 -9.43 14.07
N TYR A 67 1.83 -9.33 12.80
CA TYR A 67 2.18 -8.20 11.95
C TYR A 67 0.97 -7.24 11.86
N PRO A 68 0.94 -6.12 12.60
CA PRO A 68 -0.03 -5.07 12.38
C PRO A 68 0.06 -4.54 10.95
N LEU A 69 -1.06 -4.57 10.25
CA LEU A 69 -1.20 -4.00 8.91
C LEU A 69 -1.81 -2.60 9.02
N TYR A 70 -1.01 -1.63 8.63
CA TYR A 70 -1.38 -0.23 8.55
C TYR A 70 -1.78 0.15 7.12
N LEU A 71 -2.72 1.09 7.04
CA LEU A 71 -3.20 1.70 5.82
C LEU A 71 -3.13 3.21 5.95
N SER A 72 -2.58 3.85 4.93
CA SER A 72 -2.45 5.29 4.81
C SER A 72 -2.99 5.78 3.47
N ILE A 73 -3.50 7.01 3.45
CA ILE A 73 -3.93 7.69 2.22
C ILE A 73 -2.75 8.53 1.71
N GLY A 74 -2.26 8.22 0.51
CA GLY A 74 -1.07 8.86 -0.04
C GLY A 74 -1.27 10.32 -0.43
N ASN A 75 -2.50 10.77 -0.72
CA ASN A 75 -2.76 12.19 -1.05
C ASN A 75 -2.66 13.15 0.16
N LEU A 76 -2.44 12.63 1.36
CA LEU A 76 -2.20 13.48 2.53
C LEU A 76 -0.77 14.03 2.46
N HIS A 77 -0.64 15.34 2.64
CA HIS A 77 0.68 15.96 2.74
C HIS A 77 1.47 15.34 3.90
N ASN A 78 2.79 15.27 3.75
CA ASN A 78 3.70 14.69 4.72
C ASN A 78 3.60 15.38 6.09
N THR A 79 3.37 16.70 6.10
CA THR A 79 3.07 17.45 7.33
C THR A 79 1.85 16.91 8.09
N ALA A 80 0.84 16.40 7.39
CA ALA A 80 -0.33 15.76 8.00
C ALA A 80 -0.01 14.36 8.56
N HIS A 81 0.91 13.62 7.93
CA HIS A 81 1.43 12.36 8.45
C HIS A 81 2.29 12.56 9.72
N CYS A 82 3.13 13.59 9.75
CA CYS A 82 4.01 13.88 10.89
C CYS A 82 3.28 14.50 12.10
N ALA A 83 2.18 15.22 11.90
CA ALA A 83 1.52 15.99 12.96
C ALA A 83 0.57 15.18 13.87
N HIS A 84 0.76 13.86 14.05
CA HIS A 84 -0.12 12.98 14.81
C HIS A 84 -1.60 12.94 14.34
N LYS A 85 -1.91 13.39 13.13
CA LYS A 85 -3.29 13.53 12.63
C LYS A 85 -3.73 12.33 11.78
N ASN A 86 -4.04 11.18 12.39
CA ASN A 86 -4.88 10.09 11.82
C ASN A 86 -4.58 9.65 10.36
N GLY A 87 -3.39 9.93 9.81
CA GLY A 87 -3.04 9.63 8.42
C GLY A 87 -2.78 8.15 8.18
N ILE A 88 -2.54 7.41 9.25
CA ILE A 88 -2.27 5.97 9.27
C ILE A 88 -3.33 5.30 10.15
N LYS A 89 -3.94 4.22 9.66
CA LYS A 89 -4.92 3.41 10.39
C LYS A 89 -4.49 1.94 10.42
N LEU A 90 -4.54 1.34 11.59
CA LEU A 90 -4.40 -0.11 11.74
C LEU A 90 -5.69 -0.80 11.22
N ILE A 91 -5.55 -1.67 10.23
CA ILE A 91 -6.69 -2.33 9.58
C ILE A 91 -6.75 -3.85 9.83
N ALA A 92 -5.65 -4.49 10.21
CA ALA A 92 -5.63 -5.90 10.55
C ALA A 92 -4.40 -6.29 11.39
N PHE A 93 -4.44 -7.47 11.99
CA PHE A 93 -3.28 -8.19 12.50
C PHE A 93 -3.09 -9.44 11.65
N LEU A 94 -1.97 -9.55 10.95
CA LEU A 94 -1.67 -10.70 10.11
C LEU A 94 -1.05 -11.80 10.97
N ALA A 95 -1.55 -13.02 10.76
CA ALA A 95 -1.11 -14.19 11.52
C ALA A 95 0.34 -14.56 11.15
N MET A 96 1.16 -14.82 12.17
CA MET A 96 2.49 -15.38 12.01
C MET A 96 2.45 -16.87 12.35
N PRO A 97 2.43 -17.78 11.35
CA PRO A 97 2.42 -19.21 11.62
C PRO A 97 3.73 -19.61 12.30
N LYS A 98 3.63 -20.41 13.36
CA LYS A 98 4.79 -20.92 14.11
C LYS A 98 5.09 -22.35 13.69
N THR A 99 6.37 -22.68 13.63
CA THR A 99 6.86 -24.03 13.38
C THR A 99 8.12 -24.29 14.19
N THR A 100 8.54 -25.55 14.31
CA THR A 100 9.81 -25.90 14.95
C THR A 100 10.99 -25.38 14.12
N LYS A 101 12.14 -25.12 14.76
CA LYS A 101 13.35 -24.61 14.06
C LYS A 101 13.81 -25.52 12.91
N GLU A 102 13.50 -26.81 13.00
CA GLU A 102 13.81 -27.81 11.97
C GLU A 102 13.04 -27.56 10.67
N HIS A 103 11.81 -27.04 10.77
CA HIS A 103 10.93 -26.83 9.63
C HIS A 103 10.84 -25.36 9.17
N SER A 104 11.34 -24.40 9.95
CA SER A 104 11.29 -22.97 9.60
C SER A 104 12.08 -22.64 8.33
N THR A 105 13.12 -23.41 8.05
CA THR A 105 13.96 -23.25 6.84
C THR A 105 13.41 -24.00 5.64
N MET A 106 12.39 -24.84 5.80
CA MET A 106 11.85 -25.64 4.71
C MET A 106 11.17 -24.75 3.64
N PRO A 107 11.44 -24.98 2.35
CA PRO A 107 10.81 -24.22 1.26
C PRO A 107 9.28 -24.29 1.28
N ALA A 108 8.71 -25.45 1.65
CA ALA A 108 7.27 -25.64 1.75
C ALA A 108 6.63 -24.75 2.82
N PHE A 109 7.27 -24.64 3.99
CA PHE A 109 6.79 -23.78 5.07
C PHE A 109 6.87 -22.30 4.68
N ARG A 110 7.98 -21.87 4.06
CA ARG A 110 8.11 -20.50 3.55
C ARG A 110 7.03 -20.17 2.53
N LYS A 111 6.76 -21.07 1.58
CA LYS A 111 5.69 -20.91 0.59
C LYS A 111 4.31 -20.80 1.26
N PHE A 112 4.05 -21.63 2.29
CA PHE A 112 2.82 -21.54 3.07
C PHE A 112 2.67 -20.18 3.76
N CYS A 113 3.72 -19.66 4.40
CA CYS A 113 3.70 -18.33 5.02
C CYS A 113 3.38 -17.22 4.00
N GLN A 114 4.01 -17.28 2.83
CA GLN A 114 3.75 -16.33 1.74
C GLN A 114 2.31 -16.41 1.26
N GLN A 115 1.79 -17.62 1.02
CA GLN A 115 0.41 -17.81 0.60
C GLN A 115 -0.58 -17.30 1.65
N LEU A 116 -0.34 -17.60 2.93
CA LEU A 116 -1.17 -17.12 4.04
C LEU A 116 -1.20 -15.58 4.07
N PHE A 117 -0.04 -14.95 3.92
CA PHE A 117 0.09 -13.49 3.88
C PHE A 117 -0.68 -12.88 2.70
N HIS A 118 -0.44 -13.35 1.47
CA HIS A 118 -1.11 -12.84 0.27
C HIS A 118 -2.63 -13.10 0.30
N CYS A 119 -3.08 -14.28 0.74
CA CYS A 119 -4.50 -14.58 0.89
C CYS A 119 -5.15 -13.68 1.93
N SER A 120 -4.47 -13.40 3.04
CA SER A 120 -4.96 -12.50 4.08
C SER A 120 -5.10 -11.07 3.55
N LEU A 121 -4.08 -10.55 2.87
CA LEU A 121 -4.14 -9.23 2.22
C LEU A 121 -5.25 -9.16 1.17
N ALA A 122 -5.35 -10.16 0.29
CA ALA A 122 -6.40 -10.23 -0.72
C ALA A 122 -7.79 -10.21 -0.09
N LYS A 123 -7.98 -10.91 1.04
CA LYS A 123 -9.25 -10.93 1.75
C LYS A 123 -9.58 -9.60 2.43
N ILE A 124 -8.59 -8.96 3.05
CA ILE A 124 -8.75 -7.64 3.69
C ILE A 124 -9.10 -6.57 2.63
N LEU A 125 -8.43 -6.61 1.48
CA LEU A 125 -8.58 -5.63 0.41
C LEU A 125 -9.69 -5.97 -0.59
N GLU A 126 -10.38 -7.10 -0.44
CA GLU A 126 -11.44 -7.58 -1.36
C GLU A 126 -12.50 -6.51 -1.64
N ARG A 127 -12.93 -5.80 -0.58
CA ARG A 127 -13.92 -4.72 -0.71
C ARG A 127 -13.38 -3.48 -1.43
N LEU A 128 -12.07 -3.23 -1.31
CA LEU A 128 -11.41 -2.10 -1.94
C LEU A 128 -11.24 -2.33 -3.45
N LYS A 129 -11.03 -3.59 -3.88
CA LYS A 129 -10.85 -3.95 -5.30
C LYS A 129 -11.94 -3.39 -6.21
N VAL A 130 -13.20 -3.40 -5.76
CA VAL A 130 -14.33 -2.87 -6.54
C VAL A 130 -14.14 -1.39 -6.88
N PHE A 131 -13.55 -0.63 -5.97
CA PHE A 131 -13.30 0.81 -6.12
C PHE A 131 -11.96 1.14 -6.78
N MET A 132 -11.19 0.12 -7.18
CA MET A 132 -10.00 0.28 -8.01
C MET A 132 -10.32 0.19 -9.51
N SER A 133 -11.45 -0.43 -9.87
CA SER A 133 -11.91 -0.52 -11.26
C SER A 133 -13.09 0.39 -11.56
N LYS A 134 -13.80 0.86 -10.52
CA LYS A 134 -14.95 1.76 -10.67
C LYS A 134 -14.79 2.93 -9.74
N TRP A 135 -15.03 4.13 -10.25
CA TRP A 135 -15.04 5.31 -9.42
C TRP A 135 -16.24 5.31 -8.45
N LYS A 136 -16.05 6.00 -7.33
CA LYS A 136 -17.06 6.25 -6.31
C LYS A 136 -17.16 7.74 -6.06
N VAL A 137 -18.37 8.27 -5.93
CA VAL A 137 -18.55 9.66 -5.49
C VAL A 137 -18.25 9.76 -4.00
N LEU A 138 -17.32 10.64 -3.63
CA LEU A 138 -17.01 10.96 -2.24
C LEU A 138 -17.11 12.47 -2.02
N ARG A 139 -17.59 12.85 -0.83
CA ARG A 139 -17.60 14.25 -0.37
C ARG A 139 -16.28 14.55 0.33
N PHE A 140 -15.60 15.60 -0.12
CA PHE A 140 -14.35 16.07 0.46
C PHE A 140 -14.60 17.10 1.56
N ALA A 141 -13.54 17.41 2.33
CA ALA A 141 -13.61 18.37 3.43
C ALA A 141 -13.91 19.81 2.96
N ASP A 142 -13.62 20.11 1.70
CA ASP A 142 -13.99 21.35 1.01
C ASP A 142 -15.51 21.45 0.70
N GLY A 143 -16.27 20.39 0.96
CA GLY A 143 -17.71 20.31 0.74
C GLY A 143 -18.10 19.81 -0.64
N TYR A 144 -17.16 19.65 -1.58
CA TYR A 144 -17.42 19.23 -2.95
C TYR A 144 -17.47 17.71 -3.09
N PHE A 145 -18.25 17.24 -4.07
CA PHE A 145 -18.31 15.83 -4.44
C PHE A 145 -17.39 15.59 -5.63
N ARG A 146 -16.56 14.56 -5.54
CA ARG A 146 -15.59 14.19 -6.58
C ARG A 146 -15.71 12.71 -6.89
N TRP A 147 -15.50 12.35 -8.15
CA TRP A 147 -15.31 10.96 -8.54
C TRP A 147 -13.93 10.52 -8.08
N VAL A 148 -13.89 9.43 -7.33
CA VAL A 148 -12.68 8.91 -6.73
C VAL A 148 -12.44 7.50 -7.19
N ILE A 149 -11.20 7.22 -7.59
CA ILE A 149 -10.71 5.87 -7.84
C ILE A 149 -9.57 5.58 -6.88
N PHE A 150 -9.55 4.38 -6.32
CA PHE A 150 -8.49 3.96 -5.42
C PHE A 150 -7.42 3.19 -6.19
N SER A 151 -6.15 3.36 -5.82
CA SER A 151 -5.09 2.47 -6.30
C SER A 151 -4.19 2.02 -5.15
N LEU A 152 -3.64 0.81 -5.28
CA LEU A 152 -2.66 0.31 -4.32
C LEU A 152 -1.28 0.89 -4.66
N GLY A 153 -0.81 1.76 -3.78
CA GLY A 153 0.53 2.29 -3.81
C GLY A 153 1.55 1.30 -3.23
N PRO A 154 2.73 1.80 -2.83
CA PRO A 154 3.78 0.95 -2.28
C PRO A 154 3.35 0.29 -0.97
N TYR A 155 3.94 -0.89 -0.73
CA TYR A 155 3.89 -1.59 0.53
C TYR A 155 5.19 -1.34 1.30
N ILE A 156 5.11 -0.62 2.42
CA ILE A 156 6.24 -0.25 3.26
C ILE A 156 6.43 -1.33 4.32
N ALA A 157 7.54 -2.04 4.27
CA ALA A 157 7.83 -3.15 5.16
C ALA A 157 9.33 -3.17 5.47
N ASP A 158 9.67 -3.57 6.70
CA ASP A 158 11.04 -3.84 7.07
C ASP A 158 11.61 -5.07 6.34
N TYR A 159 12.94 -5.15 6.22
CA TYR A 159 13.65 -6.12 5.37
C TYR A 159 13.23 -7.59 5.57
N GLU A 160 12.89 -8.00 6.80
CA GLU A 160 12.38 -9.37 7.06
C GLU A 160 11.03 -9.65 6.37
N GLU A 161 10.18 -8.64 6.24
CA GLU A 161 8.87 -8.71 5.58
C GLU A 161 9.01 -8.60 4.05
N GLN A 162 10.01 -7.87 3.55
CA GLN A 162 10.32 -7.85 2.11
C GLN A 162 10.75 -9.22 1.58
N VAL A 163 11.47 -10.02 2.38
CA VAL A 163 11.86 -11.39 2.03
C VAL A 163 10.66 -12.35 2.00
N LEU A 164 9.62 -12.08 2.81
CA LEU A 164 8.32 -12.75 2.68
C LEU A 164 7.61 -12.32 1.39
N PHE A 165 7.65 -11.04 1.02
CA PHE A 165 7.00 -10.50 -0.18
C PHE A 165 7.64 -10.96 -1.52
N VAL A 166 8.98 -11.03 -1.60
CA VAL A 166 9.71 -11.23 -2.86
C VAL A 166 10.48 -12.56 -2.86
N ARG A 167 9.80 -13.65 -3.21
CA ARG A 167 10.49 -14.77 -3.89
C ARG A 167 9.57 -15.60 -4.77
N THR A 168 9.08 -15.01 -5.85
CA THR A 168 8.83 -15.80 -7.08
C THR A 168 10.18 -16.02 -7.75
N SER A 169 10.62 -17.26 -7.89
CA SER A 169 11.83 -17.61 -8.65
C SER A 169 11.74 -17.05 -10.07
N THR A 170 12.62 -16.09 -10.39
CA THR A 170 13.22 -15.83 -11.71
C THR A 170 12.38 -16.12 -12.97
N ASN A 171 11.78 -15.07 -13.53
CA ASN A 171 11.82 -14.78 -14.98
C ASN A 171 11.55 -13.27 -15.22
N PRO A 172 12.51 -12.47 -15.73
CA PRO A 172 12.38 -11.01 -15.85
C PRO A 172 11.47 -10.51 -16.99
N ALA A 173 10.55 -11.32 -17.52
CA ALA A 173 9.86 -11.02 -18.78
C ALA A 173 8.37 -10.65 -18.68
N GLN A 174 7.74 -10.59 -17.51
CA GLN A 174 6.31 -10.24 -17.44
C GLN A 174 5.99 -9.35 -16.25
N ARG A 175 6.22 -8.05 -16.40
CA ARG A 175 5.64 -7.00 -15.56
C ARG A 175 4.43 -6.42 -16.29
N SER A 176 3.39 -7.23 -16.42
CA SER A 176 2.04 -6.84 -16.84
C SER A 176 1.09 -7.92 -16.35
N SER A 177 0.66 -7.81 -15.10
CA SER A 177 -0.58 -8.39 -14.59
C SER A 177 -0.83 -7.84 -13.19
N ARG A 178 -1.93 -7.08 -13.11
CA ARG A 178 -2.59 -6.64 -11.88
C ARG A 178 -2.89 -7.84 -10.97
N TRP A 179 -2.82 -7.59 -9.66
CA TRP A 179 -3.32 -8.46 -8.57
C TRP A 179 -4.85 -8.58 -8.54
#